data_AF-A0A1D2X9N5-F1
#
_entry.id   AF-A0A1D2X9N5-F1
#
_cell.length_a   1.000
_cell.length_b   1.000
_cell.length_c   1.000
_cell.angle_alpha   90.00
_cell.angle_beta   90.00
_cell.angle_gamma   90.00
#
_symmetry.space_group_name_H-M   'P 1'
#
loop_
_entity.id
_entity.type
_entity.pdbx_description
1 polymer ?
#
loop_
_entity_poly.entity_id
_entity_poly.type
_entity_poly.pdbx_seq_one_letter_code
_entity_poly.pdbx_strand_id
1 'polypeptide(L)'
;MDEQNIKKLALIISANCIRQSTIEECKKNGQINDAQLNQFNKEMSDRMYTFLTYLLSKPAQEYSVMMEAMAKHYPDNWAMPELSMDFIQQQNSGPGVQIHQ
;
A
#
# COMPACT_ATOMS: atom_id res chain seq x y z
N MET A 1 -13.45 12.46 2.48
CA MET A 1 -13.47 11.52 1.34
C MET A 1 -14.58 10.51 1.59
N ASP A 2 -15.36 10.09 0.60
CA ASP A 2 -16.39 9.06 0.81
C ASP A 2 -15.76 7.66 0.95
N GLU A 3 -16.50 6.77 1.61
CA GLU A 3 -16.06 5.41 1.93
C GLU A 3 -15.66 4.61 0.68
N GLN A 4 -16.42 4.75 -0.40
CA GLN A 4 -16.19 4.00 -1.64
C GLN A 4 -14.86 4.43 -2.30
N ASN A 5 -14.54 5.72 -2.26
CA ASN A 5 -13.27 6.24 -2.74
C ASN A 5 -12.09 5.77 -1.89
N ILE A 6 -12.25 5.63 -0.57
CA ILE A 6 -11.19 5.07 0.30
C ILE A 6 -10.97 3.59 -0.01
N LYS A 7 -12.05 2.81 -0.23
CA LYS A 7 -11.93 1.40 -0.65
C LYS A 7 -11.18 1.26 -1.98
N LYS A 8 -11.52 2.09 -2.98
CA LYS A 8 -10.83 2.12 -4.27
C LYS A 8 -9.35 2.49 -4.11
N LEU A 9 -9.06 3.50 -3.29
CA LEU A 9 -7.70 3.92 -3.01
C LEU A 9 -6.88 2.79 -2.36
N ALA A 10 -7.45 2.10 -1.36
CA ALA A 10 -6.81 0.96 -0.71
C ALA A 10 -6.48 -0.16 -1.70
N LEU A 11 -7.41 -0.49 -2.61
CA LEU A 11 -7.20 -1.49 -3.65
C LEU A 11 -6.08 -1.09 -4.62
N ILE A 12 -6.09 0.15 -5.09
CA ILE A 12 -5.07 0.66 -6.03
C ILE A 12 -3.69 0.62 -5.39
N ILE A 13 -3.54 1.15 -4.17
CA ILE A 13 -2.27 1.15 -3.44
C ILE A 13 -1.78 -0.29 -3.25
N SER A 14 -2.63 -1.17 -2.74
CA SER A 14 -2.26 -2.56 -2.47
C SER A 14 -1.81 -3.29 -3.74
N ALA A 15 -2.57 -3.18 -4.83
CA ALA A 15 -2.22 -3.83 -6.09
C ALA A 15 -0.86 -3.35 -6.62
N ASN A 16 -0.57 -2.05 -6.49
CA ASN A 16 0.70 -1.47 -6.92
C ASN A 16 1.87 -1.88 -6.04
N CYS A 17 1.68 -2.00 -4.72
CA CYS A 17 2.72 -2.49 -3.81
C CYS A 17 3.00 -3.99 -3.96
N ILE A 18 2.00 -4.77 -4.38
CA ILE A 18 2.13 -6.22 -4.57
C ILE A 18 2.77 -6.54 -5.91
N ARG A 19 2.42 -5.78 -6.96
CA ARG A 19 2.97 -5.97 -8.30
C ARG A 19 4.49 -5.78 -8.27
N GLN A 20 5.22 -6.68 -8.93
CA GLN A 20 6.68 -6.70 -9.00
C GLN A 20 7.37 -6.79 -7.62
N SER A 21 6.66 -7.22 -6.58
CA SER A 21 7.26 -7.48 -5.28
C SER A 21 7.69 -8.94 -5.14
N THR A 22 8.48 -9.21 -4.11
CA THR A 22 8.95 -10.55 -3.76
C THR A 22 7.81 -11.57 -3.60
N ILE A 23 6.59 -11.16 -3.21
CA ILE A 23 5.47 -12.12 -3.10
C ILE A 23 5.01 -12.63 -4.48
N GLU A 24 5.09 -11.79 -5.51
CA GLU A 24 4.77 -12.18 -6.88
C GLU A 24 5.85 -13.11 -7.44
N GLU A 25 7.11 -12.88 -7.09
CA GLU A 25 8.22 -13.79 -7.39
C GLU A 25 8.04 -15.15 -6.72
N CYS A 26 7.64 -15.18 -5.44
CA CYS A 26 7.30 -16.41 -4.73
C CYS A 26 6.22 -17.23 -5.45
N LYS A 27 5.19 -16.55 -5.99
CA LYS A 27 4.15 -17.20 -6.79
C LYS A 27 4.72 -17.75 -8.10
N LYS A 28 5.54 -16.98 -8.81
CA LYS A 28 6.20 -17.42 -10.07
C LYS A 28 7.09 -18.64 -9.85
N ASN A 29 7.76 -18.70 -8.70
CA ASN A 29 8.62 -19.82 -8.31
C ASN A 29 7.84 -21.01 -7.71
N GLY A 30 6.51 -20.95 -7.65
CA GLY A 30 5.67 -22.01 -7.10
C GLY A 30 5.75 -22.18 -5.58
N GLN A 31 6.34 -21.22 -4.85
CA GLN A 31 6.46 -21.27 -3.39
C GLN A 31 5.13 -20.98 -2.69
N ILE A 32 4.23 -20.27 -3.36
CA ILE A 32 2.85 -20.05 -2.93
C ILE A 32 1.86 -20.35 -4.05
N ASN A 33 0.67 -20.79 -3.70
CA ASN A 33 -0.42 -21.04 -4.64
C ASN A 33 -1.33 -19.81 -4.82
N ASP A 34 -2.32 -19.90 -5.73
CA ASP A 34 -3.24 -18.79 -6.02
C ASP A 34 -4.13 -18.44 -4.83
N ALA A 35 -4.55 -19.43 -4.04
CA ALA A 35 -5.36 -19.19 -2.85
C ALA A 35 -4.58 -18.37 -1.81
N GLN A 36 -3.30 -18.70 -1.59
CA GLN A 36 -2.42 -17.96 -0.69
C GLN A 36 -2.16 -16.54 -1.19
N LEU A 37 -1.90 -16.34 -2.49
CA LEU A 37 -1.73 -15.01 -3.05
C LEU A 37 -3.01 -14.18 -2.95
N ASN A 38 -4.17 -14.75 -3.24
CA ASN A 38 -5.46 -14.06 -3.11
C ASN A 38 -5.78 -13.68 -1.67
N GLN A 39 -5.48 -14.57 -0.71
CA GLN A 39 -5.62 -14.29 0.70
C GLN A 39 -4.70 -13.14 1.12
N PHE A 40 -3.43 -13.16 0.71
CA PHE A 40 -2.48 -12.08 0.97
C PHE A 40 -2.97 -10.74 0.39
N ASN A 41 -3.46 -10.74 -0.85
CA ASN A 41 -4.00 -9.55 -1.51
C ASN A 41 -5.18 -8.97 -0.72
N LYS A 42 -6.10 -9.84 -0.26
CA LYS A 42 -7.25 -9.42 0.54
C LYS A 42 -6.82 -8.80 1.85
N GLU A 43 -5.95 -9.48 2.60
CA GLU A 43 -5.45 -8.98 3.88
C GLU A 43 -4.72 -7.64 3.74
N MET A 44 -3.88 -7.49 2.72
CA MET A 44 -3.18 -6.22 2.46
C MET A 44 -4.19 -5.11 2.16
N SER A 45 -5.17 -5.38 1.28
CA SER A 45 -6.20 -4.39 0.94
C SER A 45 -7.07 -3.96 2.12
N ASP A 46 -7.41 -4.89 3.02
CA ASP A 46 -8.19 -4.60 4.23
C ASP A 46 -7.38 -3.78 5.25
N ARG A 47 -6.10 -4.10 5.42
CA ARG A 47 -5.19 -3.34 6.28
C ARG A 47 -4.99 -1.92 5.74
N MET A 48 -4.74 -1.78 4.43
CA MET A 48 -4.63 -0.47 3.78
C MET A 48 -5.92 0.35 3.90
N TYR A 49 -7.08 -0.29 3.68
CA TYR A 49 -8.37 0.36 3.89
C TYR A 49 -8.51 0.88 5.32
N THR A 50 -8.16 0.07 6.31
CA THR A 50 -8.21 0.44 7.72
C THR A 50 -7.32 1.66 8.00
N PHE A 51 -6.05 1.64 7.59
CA PHE A 51 -5.15 2.79 7.78
C PHE A 51 -5.67 4.06 7.11
N LEU A 52 -6.15 3.95 5.86
CA LEU A 52 -6.68 5.09 5.13
C LEU A 52 -7.98 5.62 5.76
N THR A 53 -8.85 4.76 6.29
CA THR A 53 -10.06 5.20 7.00
C THR A 53 -9.69 6.01 8.24
N TYR A 54 -8.74 5.53 9.05
CA TYR A 54 -8.28 6.26 10.23
C TYR A 54 -7.60 7.58 9.86
N LEU A 55 -6.79 7.59 8.81
CA LEU A 55 -6.08 8.78 8.35
C LEU A 55 -7.00 9.84 7.72
N LEU A 56 -7.99 9.43 6.93
CA LEU A 56 -8.77 10.32 6.06
C LEU A 56 -10.19 10.58 6.54
N SER A 57 -10.69 9.84 7.53
CA SER A 57 -12.10 9.90 7.95
C SER A 57 -12.33 9.86 9.45
N LYS A 58 -11.32 9.55 10.27
CA LYS A 58 -11.43 9.61 11.73
C LYS A 58 -10.83 10.90 12.29
N PRO A 59 -11.26 11.36 13.48
CA PRO A 59 -10.59 12.44 14.19
C PRO A 59 -9.10 12.15 14.41
N ALA A 60 -8.28 13.19 14.38
CA ALA A 60 -6.82 13.07 14.51
C ALA A 60 -6.37 12.35 15.79
N GLN A 61 -7.15 12.47 16.88
CA GLN A 61 -6.89 11.76 18.14
C GLN A 61 -7.02 10.25 17.98
N GLU A 62 -8.03 9.76 17.25
CA GLU A 62 -8.20 8.32 16.99
C GLU A 62 -7.05 7.77 16.13
N TYR A 63 -6.62 8.52 15.12
CA TYR A 63 -5.46 8.17 14.31
C TYR A 63 -4.18 8.06 15.16
N SER A 64 -3.92 9.05 16.03
CA SER A 64 -2.72 9.07 16.88
C SER A 64 -2.68 7.87 17.83
N VAL A 65 -3.79 7.55 18.49
CA VAL A 65 -3.91 6.38 19.38
C VAL A 65 -3.68 5.07 18.61
N MET A 66 -4.24 4.94 17.40
CA MET A 66 -4.02 3.77 16.56
C MET A 66 -2.54 3.63 16.18
N MET A 67 -1.89 4.72 15.76
CA MET A 67 -0.48 4.69 15.35
C MET A 67 0.46 4.35 16.52
N GLU A 68 0.22 4.91 17.70
CA GLU A 68 0.98 4.56 18.91
C GLU A 68 0.83 3.08 19.28
N ALA A 69 -0.39 2.53 19.15
CA ALA A 69 -0.62 1.11 19.41
C ALA A 69 0.12 0.21 18.40
N MET A 70 0.10 0.58 17.12
CA MET A 70 0.75 -0.19 16.05
C MET A 70 2.27 -0.06 16.05
N ALA A 71 2.81 1.10 16.46
CA ALA A 71 4.25 1.34 16.54
C ALA A 71 4.97 0.38 17.50
N LYS A 72 4.26 -0.17 18.49
CA LYS A 72 4.80 -1.20 19.42
C LYS A 72 5.20 -2.49 18.72
N HIS A 73 4.70 -2.72 17.52
CA HIS A 73 5.00 -3.89 16.70
C HIS A 73 5.98 -3.58 15.57
N TYR A 74 6.53 -2.35 15.53
CA TYR A 74 7.50 -1.99 14.51
C TYR A 74 8.83 -2.71 14.78
N PRO A 75 9.35 -3.45 13.80
CA PRO A 75 10.67 -4.07 13.92
C PRO A 75 11.75 -3.00 13.88
N ASP A 76 12.51 -2.88 14.98
CA ASP A 76 13.58 -1.87 15.15
C ASP A 76 14.71 -1.98 14.10
N ASN A 77 14.80 -3.11 13.40
CA ASN A 77 15.84 -3.39 12.42
C ASN A 77 15.39 -3.16 10.96
N TRP A 78 14.17 -2.70 10.70
CA TRP A 78 13.76 -2.36 9.34
C TRP A 78 14.34 -1.01 8.93
N ALA A 79 14.82 -0.93 7.69
CA ALA A 79 15.24 0.33 7.10
C ALA A 79 14.05 1.29 7.00
N MET A 80 14.29 2.57 7.22
CA MET A 80 13.27 3.60 7.00
C MET A 80 12.89 3.63 5.50
N PRO A 81 11.61 3.85 5.18
CA PRO A 81 11.16 3.83 3.79
C PRO A 81 11.72 5.00 3.00
N GLU A 82 12.10 4.75 1.76
CA GLU A 82 12.44 5.76 0.75
C GLU A 82 11.33 5.84 -0.31
N LEU A 83 11.28 6.94 -1.07
CA LEU A 83 10.34 7.06 -2.18
C LEU A 83 10.70 6.06 -3.29
N SER A 84 9.74 5.22 -3.69
CA SER A 84 9.94 4.31 -4.81
C SER A 84 9.96 5.06 -6.13
N MET A 85 11.11 5.05 -6.80
CA MET A 85 11.30 5.66 -8.12
C MET A 85 10.44 5.01 -9.21
N ASP A 86 10.09 3.73 -9.05
CA ASP A 86 9.27 3.00 -10.02
C ASP A 86 7.87 3.61 -10.16
N PHE A 87 7.27 4.08 -9.06
CA PHE A 87 6.00 4.80 -9.12
C PHE A 87 6.13 6.19 -9.72
N ILE A 88 7.23 6.89 -9.43
CA ILE A 88 7.49 8.24 -9.93
C ILE A 88 7.66 8.21 -11.46
N GLN A 89 8.38 7.22 -11.98
CA GLN A 89 8.64 7.10 -13.43
C GLN A 89 7.39 6.68 -14.23
N GLN A 90 6.51 5.86 -13.62
CA GLN A 90 5.23 5.48 -14.25
C GLN A 90 4.30 6.68 -14.49
N GLN A 91 4.39 7.75 -13.68
CA GLN A 91 3.65 8.99 -13.92
C GLN A 91 4.17 9.78 -15.14
N ASN A 92 5.47 9.69 -15.43
CA ASN A 92 6.12 10.42 -16.51
C ASN A 92 6.04 9.75 -17.89
N SER A 93 5.45 8.55 -17.95
CA SER A 93 5.32 7.75 -19.18
C SER A 93 3.93 7.87 -19.84
N GLY A 94 3.05 8.72 -19.31
CA GLY A 94 1.81 9.12 -19.98
C GLY A 94 2.09 10.05 -21.17
N PRO A 95 1.21 10.11 -22.20
CA PRO A 95 1.44 10.95 -23.35
C PRO A 95 1.41 12.44 -22.95
N GLY A 96 2.60 13.04 -22.91
CA GLY A 96 2.82 14.49 -23.04
C GLY A 96 2.33 15.38 -21.91
N VAL A 97 3.17 15.56 -20.89
CA VAL A 97 3.31 16.88 -20.25
C VAL A 97 4.79 17.19 -20.15
N GLN A 98 5.30 17.96 -21.13
CA GLN A 98 6.61 18.59 -21.02
C GLN A 98 6.51 19.71 -19.97
N ILE A 99 6.99 19.42 -18.76
CA ILE A 99 7.29 20.45 -17.77
C ILE A 99 8.56 21.17 -18.24
N HIS A 100 8.39 22.36 -18.81
CA HIS A 100 9.49 23.29 -19.06
C HIS A 100 10.02 23.76 -17.70
N GLN A 101 11.35 23.68 -17.55
CA GLN A 101 12.08 24.31 -16.46
C GLN A 101 12.02 25.83 -16.56
#